data_AF-A0A7W1LBF9-F1
#
_entry.id   AF-A0A7W1LBF9-F1
#
_cell.length_a   1.000
_cell.length_b   1.000
_cell.length_c   1.000
_cell.angle_alpha   90.00
_cell.angle_beta   90.00
_cell.angle_gamma   90.00
#
_symmetry.space_group_name_H-M   'P 1'
#
loop_
_entity.id
_entity.type
_entity.pdbx_description
1 polymer ?
#
loop_
_entity_poly.entity_id
_entity_poly.type
_entity_poly.pdbx_seq_one_letter_code
_entity_poly.pdbx_strand_id
1 'polypeptide(L)' 'MNQNIVHIALVVDDYDEAIKFYTEKLNFTLVEDTVQSETKRWVKVAP' A
#
# COMPACT_ATOMS: atom_id res chain seq x y z
N MET A 1 22.30 -17.09 6.77
CA MET A 1 21.17 -16.97 5.83
C MET A 1 20.38 -15.73 6.24
N ASN A 2 20.38 -14.67 5.43
CA ASN A 2 19.59 -13.47 5.72
C ASN A 2 18.21 -13.64 5.10
N GLN A 3 17.19 -13.74 5.94
CA GLN A 3 15.79 -13.69 5.52
C GLN A 3 15.27 -12.28 5.79
N ASN A 4 14.71 -11.66 4.76
CA ASN A 4 14.09 -10.35 4.85
C ASN A 4 12.60 -10.47 4.52
N ILE A 5 11.78 -9.64 5.15
CA ILE A 5 10.38 -9.52 4.78
C ILE A 5 10.32 -8.62 3.54
N VAL A 6 9.86 -9.20 2.43
CA VAL A 6 9.80 -8.48 1.14
C VAL A 6 8.47 -7.74 0.99
N HIS A 7 7.36 -8.32 1.45
CA HIS A 7 6.02 -7.74 1.37
C HIS A 7 5.19 -8.01 2.62
N ILE A 8 4.36 -7.04 3.00
CA ILE A 8 3.38 -7.13 4.08
C ILE A 8 2.05 -6.63 3.51
N ALA A 9 0.95 -7.33 3.79
CA ALA A 9 -0.40 -6.89 3.44
C ALA A 9 -1.08 -6.32 4.70
N LEU A 10 -1.66 -5.13 4.57
CA LEU A 10 -2.40 -4.45 5.63
C LEU A 10 -3.85 -4.26 5.18
N VAL A 11 -4.81 -4.50 6.07
CA VAL A 11 -6.21 -4.10 5.88
C VAL A 11 -6.36 -2.70 6.46
N VAL A 12 -6.93 -1.80 5.67
CA VAL A 12 -7.13 -0.39 6.03
C VAL A 12 -8.61 -0.05 5.96
N ASP A 13 -9.01 0.98 6.71
CA ASP A 13 -10.38 1.48 6.71
C ASP A 13 -10.67 2.31 5.45
N ASP A 14 -9.74 3.20 5.09
CA ASP A 14 -9.81 4.03 3.89
C ASP A 14 -8.51 3.93 3.06
N TYR A 15 -8.66 3.65 1.77
CA TYR A 15 -7.52 3.47 0.86
C TYR A 15 -6.80 4.78 0.53
N ASP A 16 -7.55 5.87 0.36
CA ASP A 16 -6.99 7.16 -0.04
C ASP A 16 -6.22 7.79 1.14
N GLU A 17 -6.73 7.63 2.37
CA GLU A 17 -6.00 8.00 3.60
C GLU A 17 -4.70 7.19 3.73
N ALA A 18 -4.76 5.87 3.53
CA ALA A 18 -3.59 5.02 3.59
C ALA A 18 -2.54 5.42 2.54
N ILE A 19 -2.96 5.59 1.28
CA ILE A 19 -2.06 6.03 0.19
C ILE A 19 -1.37 7.33 0.59
N LYS A 20 -2.14 8.34 1.04
CA LYS A 20 -1.60 9.63 1.43
C LYS A 20 -0.59 9.52 2.57
N PHE A 21 -0.88 8.72 3.59
CA PHE A 21 0.05 8.50 4.70
C PHE A 21 1.37 7.90 4.21
N TYR A 22 1.32 6.83 3.41
CA TYR A 22 2.53 6.18 2.93
C TYR A 22 3.32 7.06 1.94
N THR A 23 2.65 7.76 1.03
CA THR A 23 3.34 8.58 0.01
C THR A 23 3.81 9.94 0.50
N GLU A 24 3.06 10.61 1.39
CA GLU A 24 3.41 11.96 1.83
C GLU A 24 4.16 11.99 3.17
N LYS A 25 3.86 11.08 4.11
CA LYS A 25 4.51 11.08 5.45
C LYS A 25 5.73 10.20 5.49
N LEU A 26 5.65 9.02 4.86
CA LEU A 26 6.75 8.07 4.79
C LEU A 26 7.56 8.19 3.49
N ASN A 27 7.08 9.02 2.56
CA ASN A 27 7.76 9.32 1.30
C ASN A 27 7.95 8.09 0.40
N PHE A 28 7.05 7.11 0.52
CA PHE A 28 7.02 5.91 -0.32
C PHE A 28 6.44 6.22 -1.70
N THR A 29 6.77 5.38 -2.68
CA THR A 29 6.23 5.48 -4.03
C THR A 29 4.99 4.62 -4.18
N LEU A 30 3.92 5.17 -4.75
CA LEU A 30 2.76 4.39 -5.19
C LEU A 30 3.14 3.59 -6.44
N VAL A 31 3.15 2.27 -6.31
CA VAL A 31 3.54 1.33 -7.37
C VAL A 31 2.33 0.84 -8.16
N GLU A 32 1.22 0.60 -7.46
CA GLU A 32 -0.01 0.11 -8.08
C GLU A 32 -1.22 0.58 -7.27
N ASP A 33 -2.29 0.95 -7.97
CA ASP A 33 -3.64 1.16 -7.42
C ASP A 33 -4.66 0.55 -8.41
N THR A 34 -5.08 -0.68 -8.12
CA THR A 34 -5.96 -1.48 -8.98
C THR A 34 -7.29 -1.74 -8.28
N VAL A 35 -8.40 -1.32 -8.91
CA VAL A 35 -9.75 -1.65 -8.43
C VAL A 35 -10.06 -3.12 -8.69
N GLN A 36 -10.38 -3.88 -7.64
CA GLN A 36 -10.72 -5.32 -7.73
C GLN A 36 -12.24 -5.56 -7.73
N SER A 37 -13.01 -4.69 -7.09
CA SER A 37 -14.47 -4.71 -7.07
C SER A 37 -15.01 -3.32 -6.67
N GLU A 38 -16.33 -3.16 -6.60
CA GLU A 38 -16.96 -1.91 -6.16
C GLU A 38 -16.47 -1.42 -4.78
N THR A 39 -16.05 -2.33 -3.91
CA THR A 39 -15.65 -2.03 -2.52
C THR A 39 -14.19 -2.32 -2.20
N LYS A 40 -13.41 -2.89 -3.13
CA LYS A 40 -12.06 -3.38 -2.84
C LYS A 40 -11.04 -2.88 -3.85
N ARG A 41 -9.92 -2.37 -3.34
CA ARG A 41 -8.73 -1.99 -4.11
C ARG A 41 -7.51 -2.82 -3.71
N TRP A 42 -6.64 -3.06 -4.67
CA TRP A 42 -5.29 -3.56 -4.48
C TRP A 42 -4.32 -2.40 -4.63
N VAL A 43 -3.68 -2.01 -3.54
CA VAL A 43 -2.74 -0.89 -3.51
C VAL A 43 -1.38 -1.42 -3.11
N LYS A 44 -0.34 -1.10 -3.89
CA LYS A 44 1.05 -1.40 -3.54
C LYS A 44 1.84 -0.11 -3.44
N VAL A 45 2.60 0.00 -2.36
CA VAL A 45 3.56 1.08 -2.11
C VAL A 45 4.93 0.48 -1.80
N ALA A 46 5.99 1.20 -2.12
CA ALA A 46 7.37 0.79 -1.85
C ALA A 46 8.17 1.96 -1.25
N PRO A 47 9.03 1.71 -0.24
CA PRO A 47 10.00 2.71 0.24
C PRO A 47 10.90 3.25 -0.85
#